data_AF-A0A351UJZ5-F1
#
_entry.id   AF-A0A351UJZ5-F1
#
_cell.length_a   1.000
_cell.length_b   1.000
_cell.length_c   1.000
_cell.angle_alpha   90.00
_cell.angle_beta   90.00
_cell.angle_gamma   90.00
#
_symmetry.space_group_name_H-M   'P 1'
#
loop_
_entity.id
_entity.type
_entity.pdbx_description
1 polymer ?
#
loop_
_entity_poly.entity_id
_entity_poly.type
_entity_poly.pdbx_seq_one_letter_code
_entity_poly.pdbx_strand_id
1 'polypeptide(L)'
;MIVFFTGVGRAEDASLLDKSRELMKGASYYAAIMTLEPLLLQKEKSDDQQEAYLIADKICGIFVNDYDYLLMREFESIYGLSSGKDMQWEKIKALNRLGAGITYDQMAGSYDYQYAFLKTLLKRYPDSPHAPAARFYMIKPGYNELKEVEWELRELNTYVKKYPELKESDLARLKIARINDNLWQILSADYGREQFTGGDRDKDAKRAAKSRLTALNLYKIVLTNKKIDVKTLQEVRERYRDLKVLKQTNRYWILND
;
A
#
# COMPACT_ATOMS: atom_id res chain seq x y z
N MET A 1 -57.12 -31.42 -14.75
CA MET A 1 -55.71 -31.53 -15.16
C MET A 1 -54.99 -30.31 -14.62
N ILE A 2 -54.33 -30.45 -13.46
CA ILE A 2 -53.61 -29.35 -12.81
C ILE A 2 -52.13 -29.57 -13.08
N VAL A 3 -51.50 -28.55 -13.66
CA VAL A 3 -50.08 -28.51 -14.00
C VAL A 3 -49.27 -28.17 -12.75
N PHE A 4 -48.32 -29.03 -12.38
CA PHE A 4 -47.28 -28.70 -11.40
C PHE A 4 -46.02 -28.28 -12.16
N PHE A 5 -45.72 -26.98 -12.16
CA PHE A 5 -44.35 -26.49 -12.34
C PHE A 5 -43.71 -26.41 -10.96
N THR A 6 -42.81 -27.35 -10.66
CA THR A 6 -41.88 -27.21 -9.53
C THR A 6 -40.47 -27.26 -10.11
N GLY A 7 -39.71 -26.19 -9.87
CA GLY A 7 -38.35 -26.10 -10.38
C GLY A 7 -37.84 -24.67 -10.56
N VAL A 8 -38.13 -23.76 -9.63
CA VAL A 8 -37.28 -22.57 -9.49
C VAL A 8 -36.13 -22.98 -8.57
N GLY A 9 -35.02 -23.41 -9.17
CA GLY A 9 -33.75 -23.49 -8.45
C GLY A 9 -33.40 -22.08 -7.96
N ARG A 10 -33.32 -21.89 -6.64
CA ARG A 10 -32.67 -20.71 -6.06
C ARG A 10 -31.19 -20.79 -6.47
N ALA A 11 -30.76 -19.88 -7.35
CA ALA A 11 -29.35 -19.55 -7.43
C ALA A 11 -28.91 -19.09 -6.04
N GLU A 12 -27.85 -19.67 -5.49
CA GLU A 12 -27.22 -19.17 -4.28
C GLU A 12 -26.77 -17.73 -4.56
N ASP A 13 -27.43 -16.75 -3.93
CA ASP A 13 -27.07 -15.35 -4.08
C ASP A 13 -25.63 -15.15 -3.58
N ALA A 14 -24.68 -14.95 -4.49
CA ALA A 14 -23.30 -14.70 -4.13
C ALA A 14 -23.19 -13.54 -3.12
N SER A 15 -22.34 -13.72 -2.10
CA SER A 15 -22.15 -12.74 -1.03
C SER A 15 -21.71 -11.38 -1.60
N LEU A 16 -22.00 -10.28 -0.90
CA LEU A 16 -21.56 -8.94 -1.34
C LEU A 16 -20.04 -8.84 -1.48
N LEU A 17 -19.30 -9.56 -0.63
CA LEU A 17 -17.85 -9.65 -0.69
C LEU A 17 -17.38 -10.37 -1.96
N ASP A 18 -18.02 -11.47 -2.33
CA ASP A 18 -17.65 -12.23 -3.54
C ASP A 18 -17.96 -11.45 -4.80
N LYS A 19 -19.15 -10.82 -4.87
CA LYS A 19 -19.52 -9.91 -5.97
C LYS A 19 -18.51 -8.77 -6.10
N SER A 20 -18.09 -8.16 -4.98
CA SER A 20 -17.05 -7.12 -4.99
C SER A 20 -15.72 -7.64 -5.55
N ARG A 21 -15.26 -8.82 -5.12
CA ARG A 21 -14.02 -9.44 -5.63
C ARG A 21 -14.09 -9.79 -7.12
N GLU A 22 -15.24 -10.26 -7.60
CA GLU A 22 -15.45 -10.53 -9.02
C GLU A 22 -15.34 -9.25 -9.86
N LEU A 23 -15.98 -8.18 -9.40
CA LEU A 23 -15.88 -6.86 -10.04
C LEU A 23 -14.43 -6.35 -10.05
N MET A 24 -13.66 -6.56 -8.97
CA MET A 24 -12.24 -6.23 -8.95
C MET A 24 -11.42 -7.01 -10.00
N LYS A 25 -11.71 -8.31 -10.21
CA LYS A 25 -11.05 -9.10 -11.26
C LYS A 25 -11.35 -8.54 -12.66
N GLY A 26 -12.56 -8.03 -12.86
CA GLY A 26 -12.98 -7.32 -14.07
C GLY A 26 -12.52 -5.85 -14.15
N ALA A 27 -11.65 -5.39 -13.24
CA ALA A 27 -11.17 -4.01 -13.12
C ALA A 27 -12.29 -2.95 -12.97
N SER A 28 -13.48 -3.36 -12.50
CA SER A 28 -14.61 -2.48 -12.21
C SER A 28 -14.57 -2.04 -10.74
N TYR A 29 -13.56 -1.26 -10.40
CA TYR A 29 -13.21 -0.93 -9.02
C TYR A 29 -14.25 -0.05 -8.33
N TYR A 30 -14.83 0.91 -9.05
CA TYR A 30 -15.89 1.75 -8.48
C TYR A 30 -17.16 0.91 -8.18
N ALA A 31 -17.57 0.04 -9.11
CA ALA A 31 -18.70 -0.86 -8.87
C ALA A 31 -18.42 -1.83 -7.72
N ALA A 32 -17.19 -2.32 -7.61
CA ALA A 32 -16.77 -3.24 -6.55
C ALA A 32 -16.95 -2.62 -5.16
N ILE A 33 -16.56 -1.36 -4.96
CA ILE A 33 -16.71 -0.70 -3.65
C ILE A 33 -18.16 -0.27 -3.37
N MET A 34 -18.92 0.13 -4.39
CA MET A 34 -20.35 0.42 -4.22
C MET A 34 -21.14 -0.83 -3.81
N THR A 35 -20.74 -2.02 -4.27
CA THR A 35 -21.34 -3.29 -3.84
C THR A 35 -21.14 -3.55 -2.34
N LEU A 36 -20.08 -3.00 -1.74
CA LEU A 36 -19.80 -3.12 -0.31
C LEU A 36 -20.57 -2.11 0.56
N GLU A 37 -21.30 -1.16 -0.02
CA GLU A 37 -22.01 -0.10 0.71
C GLU A 37 -22.83 -0.63 1.91
N PRO A 38 -23.64 -1.70 1.78
CA PRO A 38 -24.41 -2.21 2.92
C PRO A 38 -23.52 -2.63 4.10
N LEU A 39 -22.38 -3.28 3.82
CA LEU A 39 -21.43 -3.73 4.83
C LEU A 39 -20.62 -2.58 5.43
N LEU A 40 -20.30 -1.55 4.64
CA LEU A 40 -19.52 -0.39 5.09
C LEU A 40 -20.34 0.53 6.00
N LEU A 41 -21.64 0.70 5.70
CA LEU A 41 -22.54 1.62 6.41
C LEU A 41 -23.29 0.99 7.59
N GLN A 42 -23.31 -0.35 7.70
CA GLN A 42 -24.03 -0.99 8.80
C GLN A 42 -23.43 -0.65 10.18
N LYS A 43 -24.33 -0.51 11.16
CA LYS A 43 -24.00 -0.19 12.56
C LYS A 43 -23.52 -1.42 13.33
N GLU A 44 -24.08 -2.58 13.03
CA GLU A 44 -23.70 -3.83 13.68
C GLU A 44 -22.31 -4.28 13.25
N LYS A 45 -21.57 -4.85 14.20
CA LYS A 45 -20.23 -5.36 13.96
C LYS A 45 -20.29 -6.78 13.38
N SER A 46 -19.52 -7.05 12.34
CA SER A 46 -19.41 -8.40 11.77
C SER A 46 -18.03 -8.63 11.15
N ASP A 47 -17.69 -9.89 10.91
CA ASP A 47 -16.47 -10.26 10.19
C ASP A 47 -16.51 -9.76 8.74
N ASP A 48 -17.66 -9.87 8.08
CA ASP A 48 -17.87 -9.34 6.73
C ASP A 48 -17.62 -7.83 6.64
N GLN A 49 -17.97 -7.06 7.67
CA GLN A 49 -17.68 -5.63 7.70
C GLN A 49 -16.18 -5.34 7.82
N GLN A 50 -15.45 -6.13 8.62
CA GLN A 50 -13.99 -5.97 8.72
C GLN A 50 -13.33 -6.25 7.38
N GLU A 51 -13.77 -7.31 6.69
CA GLU A 51 -13.25 -7.65 5.37
C GLU A 51 -13.66 -6.60 4.31
N ALA A 52 -14.89 -6.08 4.37
CA ALA A 52 -15.32 -4.99 3.52
C ALA A 52 -14.42 -3.76 3.66
N TYR A 53 -13.99 -3.40 4.88
CA TYR A 53 -13.05 -2.28 5.08
C TYR A 53 -11.69 -2.55 4.44
N LEU A 54 -11.17 -3.79 4.47
CA LEU A 54 -9.90 -4.14 3.82
C LEU A 54 -10.00 -4.10 2.31
N ILE A 55 -11.08 -4.63 1.74
CA ILE A 55 -11.32 -4.61 0.29
C ILE A 55 -11.50 -3.17 -0.18
N ALA A 56 -12.29 -2.37 0.53
CA ALA A 56 -12.50 -0.95 0.24
C ALA A 56 -11.20 -0.14 0.31
N ASP A 57 -10.34 -0.37 1.31
CA ASP A 57 -9.01 0.24 1.39
C ASP A 57 -8.15 -0.10 0.17
N LYS A 58 -8.05 -1.39 -0.18
CA LYS A 58 -7.30 -1.85 -1.34
C LYS A 58 -7.80 -1.20 -2.64
N ILE A 59 -9.12 -1.14 -2.82
CA ILE A 59 -9.74 -0.49 -3.97
C ILE A 59 -9.38 0.99 -4.02
N CYS A 60 -9.52 1.72 -2.91
CA CYS A 60 -9.19 3.15 -2.86
C CYS A 60 -7.71 3.42 -3.12
N GLY A 61 -6.81 2.57 -2.61
CA GLY A 61 -5.38 2.68 -2.91
C GLY A 61 -5.07 2.52 -4.40
N ILE A 62 -5.69 1.55 -5.08
CA ILE A 62 -5.58 1.37 -6.53
C ILE A 62 -6.18 2.58 -7.27
N PHE A 63 -7.38 3.00 -6.86
CA PHE A 63 -8.13 4.08 -7.48
C PHE A 63 -7.39 5.43 -7.46
N VAL A 64 -6.64 5.73 -6.39
CA VAL A 64 -5.88 6.97 -6.25
C VAL A 64 -4.45 6.88 -6.82
N ASN A 65 -3.82 5.70 -6.83
CA ASN A 65 -2.48 5.56 -7.41
C ASN A 65 -2.51 5.43 -8.94
N ASP A 66 -3.50 4.72 -9.50
CA ASP A 66 -3.68 4.53 -10.95
C ASP A 66 -4.67 5.56 -11.54
N TYR A 67 -4.76 6.73 -10.89
CA TYR A 67 -5.79 7.76 -11.05
C TYR A 67 -6.02 8.21 -12.49
N ASP A 68 -4.96 8.30 -13.30
CA ASP A 68 -5.06 8.77 -14.69
C ASP A 68 -5.56 7.68 -15.66
N TYR A 69 -5.33 6.40 -15.35
CA TYR A 69 -5.63 5.30 -16.29
C TYR A 69 -6.97 4.61 -16.01
N LEU A 70 -7.25 4.28 -14.74
CA LEU A 70 -8.42 3.47 -14.40
C LEU A 70 -9.72 4.27 -14.44
N LEU A 71 -9.70 5.52 -14.00
CA LEU A 71 -10.86 6.40 -14.08
C LEU A 71 -11.19 6.72 -15.53
N MET A 72 -10.21 7.12 -16.35
CA MET A 72 -10.44 7.41 -17.77
C MET A 72 -11.02 6.21 -18.51
N ARG A 73 -10.51 5.00 -18.29
CA ARG A 73 -11.01 3.79 -18.94
C ARG A 73 -12.43 3.39 -18.50
N GLU A 74 -12.75 3.50 -17.21
CA GLU A 74 -14.14 3.34 -16.74
C GLU A 74 -15.06 4.41 -17.34
N PHE A 75 -14.60 5.67 -17.48
CA PHE A 75 -15.39 6.75 -18.07
C PHE A 75 -15.64 6.56 -19.57
N GLU A 76 -14.62 6.17 -20.32
CA GLU A 76 -14.71 5.92 -21.76
C GLU A 76 -15.63 4.73 -22.08
N SER A 77 -15.67 3.72 -21.22
CA SER A 77 -16.49 2.52 -21.42
C SER A 77 -18.00 2.76 -21.30
N ILE A 78 -18.43 3.77 -20.54
CA ILE A 78 -19.85 3.94 -20.24
C ILE A 78 -20.52 4.98 -21.17
N TYR A 79 -19.82 6.04 -21.61
CA TYR A 79 -20.57 7.20 -22.17
C TYR A 79 -19.99 7.97 -23.36
N GLY A 80 -18.88 7.58 -23.99
CA GLY A 80 -18.49 8.16 -25.30
C GLY A 80 -18.65 9.69 -25.40
N LEU A 81 -17.86 10.44 -24.62
CA LEU A 81 -17.63 11.91 -24.61
C LEU A 81 -18.39 12.81 -23.60
N SER A 82 -17.59 13.76 -23.07
CA SER A 82 -17.94 15.14 -22.64
C SER A 82 -18.38 15.48 -21.19
N SER A 83 -17.56 15.12 -20.18
CA SER A 83 -16.90 16.05 -19.23
C SER A 83 -16.27 15.24 -18.08
N GLY A 84 -15.14 14.56 -18.36
CA GLY A 84 -14.53 13.60 -17.43
C GLY A 84 -14.32 14.13 -16.00
N LYS A 85 -14.11 15.44 -15.81
CA LYS A 85 -13.85 16.06 -14.51
C LYS A 85 -15.08 16.14 -13.58
N ASP A 86 -16.28 16.41 -14.10
CA ASP A 86 -17.47 16.55 -13.25
C ASP A 86 -17.90 15.18 -12.70
N MET A 87 -17.85 14.15 -13.56
CA MET A 87 -18.17 12.78 -13.13
C MET A 87 -17.09 12.19 -12.21
N GLN A 88 -15.82 12.61 -12.34
CA GLN A 88 -14.75 12.27 -11.40
C GLN A 88 -15.08 12.75 -9.99
N TRP A 89 -15.47 14.01 -9.85
CA TRP A 89 -15.81 14.59 -8.56
C TRP A 89 -17.01 13.92 -7.89
N GLU A 90 -18.04 13.55 -8.66
CA GLU A 90 -19.20 12.83 -8.13
C GLU A 90 -18.85 11.41 -7.64
N LYS A 91 -17.97 10.69 -8.34
CA LYS A 91 -17.44 9.41 -7.83
C LYS A 91 -16.71 9.62 -6.50
N ILE A 92 -15.82 10.62 -6.41
CA ILE A 92 -15.11 10.92 -5.15
C ILE A 92 -16.08 11.26 -4.01
N LYS A 93 -17.11 12.06 -4.26
CA LYS A 93 -18.17 12.35 -3.28
C LYS A 93 -18.86 11.08 -2.80
N ALA A 94 -19.24 10.20 -3.73
CA ALA A 94 -19.89 8.93 -3.40
C ALA A 94 -18.97 8.04 -2.53
N LEU A 95 -17.70 7.90 -2.90
CA LEU A 95 -16.71 7.16 -2.11
C LEU A 95 -16.50 7.77 -0.72
N ASN A 96 -16.44 9.09 -0.63
CA ASN A 96 -16.31 9.80 0.64
C ASN A 96 -17.55 9.64 1.53
N ARG A 97 -18.75 9.52 0.96
CA ARG A 97 -19.97 9.16 1.70
C ARG A 97 -19.85 7.78 2.36
N LEU A 98 -19.14 6.85 1.70
CA LEU A 98 -18.86 5.51 2.25
C LEU A 98 -17.73 5.51 3.29
N GLY A 99 -16.99 6.61 3.45
CA GLY A 99 -15.89 6.74 4.40
C GLY A 99 -14.49 6.63 3.80
N ALA A 100 -14.34 6.79 2.48
CA ALA A 100 -13.03 6.72 1.82
C ALA A 100 -12.07 7.86 2.25
N GLY A 101 -12.57 9.04 2.63
CA GLY A 101 -11.72 10.13 3.12
C GLY A 101 -10.63 10.57 2.12
N ILE A 102 -10.96 10.55 0.83
CA ILE A 102 -10.12 11.02 -0.26
C ILE A 102 -10.17 12.55 -0.31
N THR A 103 -8.99 13.18 -0.39
CA THR A 103 -8.83 14.64 -0.47
C THR A 103 -8.16 15.03 -1.78
N TYR A 104 -8.37 16.26 -2.26
CA TYR A 104 -7.66 16.80 -3.43
C TYR A 104 -6.53 17.72 -2.97
N ASP A 105 -5.30 17.39 -3.35
CA ASP A 105 -4.13 18.25 -3.15
C ASP A 105 -4.03 19.21 -4.35
N GLN A 106 -4.30 20.49 -4.09
CA GLN A 106 -4.24 21.53 -5.12
C GLN A 106 -2.81 21.83 -5.59
N MET A 107 -1.80 21.56 -4.76
CA MET A 107 -0.39 21.81 -5.12
C MET A 107 0.16 20.68 -5.98
N ALA A 108 -0.19 19.43 -5.67
CA ALA A 108 0.19 18.27 -6.46
C ALA A 108 -0.72 18.05 -7.69
N GLY A 109 -1.91 18.67 -7.70
CA GLY A 109 -2.90 18.45 -8.75
C GLY A 109 -3.47 17.04 -8.76
N SER A 110 -3.45 16.35 -7.61
CA SER A 110 -3.78 14.94 -7.48
C SER A 110 -4.69 14.67 -6.29
N TYR A 111 -5.36 13.53 -6.29
CA TYR A 111 -6.09 13.06 -5.12
C TYR A 111 -5.15 12.30 -4.18
N ASP A 112 -5.43 12.35 -2.89
CA ASP A 112 -4.71 11.62 -1.85
C ASP A 112 -5.71 10.80 -1.02
N TYR A 113 -5.36 9.53 -0.80
CA TYR A 113 -6.15 8.60 0.00
C TYR A 113 -5.49 8.40 1.36
N GLN A 114 -6.16 8.86 2.41
CA GLN A 114 -5.61 8.89 3.76
C GLN A 114 -5.85 7.60 4.57
N TYR A 115 -6.01 6.44 3.92
CA TYR A 115 -6.26 5.13 4.54
C TYR A 115 -7.46 5.15 5.52
N ALA A 116 -8.53 5.88 5.17
CA ALA A 116 -9.64 6.12 6.08
C ALA A 116 -10.42 4.85 6.44
N PHE A 117 -10.45 3.85 5.55
CA PHE A 117 -11.08 2.56 5.84
C PHE A 117 -10.28 1.76 6.87
N LEU A 118 -8.95 1.70 6.77
CA LEU A 118 -8.12 1.06 7.80
C LEU A 118 -8.20 1.79 9.14
N LYS A 119 -8.23 3.12 9.14
CA LYS A 119 -8.46 3.92 10.36
C LYS A 119 -9.80 3.55 11.02
N THR A 120 -10.85 3.39 10.21
CA THR A 120 -12.17 2.99 10.69
C THR A 120 -12.16 1.55 11.23
N LEU A 121 -11.50 0.63 10.53
CA LEU A 121 -11.32 -0.75 10.99
C LEU A 121 -10.61 -0.80 12.34
N LEU A 122 -9.48 -0.09 12.50
CA LEU A 122 -8.75 -0.06 13.78
C LEU A 122 -9.53 0.62 14.90
N LYS A 123 -10.35 1.62 14.58
CA LYS A 123 -11.20 2.30 15.56
C LYS A 123 -12.35 1.41 16.04
N ARG A 124 -13.04 0.71 15.12
CA ARG A 124 -14.20 -0.13 15.44
C ARG A 124 -13.78 -1.52 15.94
N TYR A 125 -12.67 -2.05 15.45
CA TYR A 125 -12.19 -3.42 15.70
C TYR A 125 -10.70 -3.42 16.09
N PRO A 126 -10.34 -2.83 17.24
CA PRO A 126 -8.94 -2.72 17.66
C PRO A 126 -8.25 -4.08 17.86
N ASP A 127 -9.03 -5.11 18.22
CA ASP A 127 -8.59 -6.48 18.52
C ASP A 127 -8.83 -7.46 17.36
N SER A 128 -9.21 -6.95 16.18
CA SER A 128 -9.41 -7.77 14.98
C SER A 128 -8.15 -8.58 14.62
N PRO A 129 -8.30 -9.82 14.09
CA PRO A 129 -7.16 -10.52 13.47
C PRO A 129 -6.54 -9.72 12.30
N HIS A 130 -7.28 -8.78 11.71
CA HIS A 130 -6.80 -7.89 10.65
C HIS A 130 -6.13 -6.62 11.16
N ALA A 131 -6.24 -6.29 12.45
CA ALA A 131 -5.67 -5.07 13.02
C ALA A 131 -4.14 -4.96 12.83
N PRO A 132 -3.34 -6.04 12.98
CA PRO A 132 -1.92 -5.96 12.68
C PRO A 132 -1.63 -5.63 11.20
N ALA A 133 -2.37 -6.22 10.26
CA ALA A 133 -2.18 -5.91 8.84
C ALA A 133 -2.55 -4.45 8.53
N ALA A 134 -3.69 -3.98 9.04
CA ALA A 134 -4.12 -2.59 8.88
C ALA A 134 -3.11 -1.58 9.44
N ARG A 135 -2.51 -1.86 10.61
CA ARG A 135 -1.46 -1.02 11.19
C ARG A 135 -0.22 -0.93 10.30
N PHE A 136 0.16 -2.03 9.64
CA PHE A 136 1.30 -2.03 8.72
C PHE A 136 1.04 -1.17 7.49
N TYR A 137 -0.10 -1.38 6.80
CA TYR A 137 -0.41 -0.66 5.57
C TYR A 137 -0.64 0.85 5.79
N MET A 138 -0.99 1.26 7.01
CA MET A 138 -1.08 2.67 7.39
C MET A 138 0.28 3.36 7.63
N ILE A 139 1.40 2.63 7.66
CA ILE A 139 2.73 3.25 7.82
C ILE A 139 3.08 3.97 6.53
N LYS A 140 2.96 5.30 6.56
CA LYS A 140 3.24 6.15 5.41
C LYS A 140 4.72 6.10 5.01
N PRO A 141 5.02 6.07 3.71
CA PRO A 141 6.37 6.24 3.22
C PRO A 141 6.88 7.66 3.52
N GLY A 142 8.09 7.76 4.07
CA GLY A 142 8.79 9.02 4.24
C GLY A 142 9.49 9.38 2.93
N TYR A 143 8.83 10.10 2.04
CA TYR A 143 9.42 10.50 0.76
C TYR A 143 10.30 11.75 0.92
N ASN A 144 11.43 11.78 0.21
CA ASN A 144 12.25 12.99 -0.09
C ASN A 144 12.77 13.83 1.09
N GLU A 145 12.44 13.50 2.35
CA GLU A 145 12.91 14.20 3.53
C GLU A 145 13.44 13.24 4.60
N LEU A 146 14.63 13.53 5.12
CA LEU A 146 15.30 12.69 6.11
C LEU A 146 14.45 12.43 7.36
N LYS A 147 13.76 13.47 7.85
CA LYS A 147 12.91 13.39 9.05
C LYS A 147 11.74 12.44 8.86
N GLU A 148 11.11 12.46 7.69
CA GLU A 148 9.99 11.59 7.36
C GLU A 148 10.47 10.14 7.15
N VAL A 149 11.63 9.94 6.52
CA VAL A 149 12.29 8.61 6.42
C VAL A 149 12.59 8.05 7.81
N GLU A 150 13.11 8.88 8.73
CA GLU A 150 13.39 8.47 10.11
C GLU A 150 12.11 8.14 10.90
N TRP A 151 11.03 8.89 10.66
CA TRP A 151 9.72 8.57 11.23
C TRP A 151 9.23 7.21 10.72
N GLU A 152 9.29 6.96 9.41
CA GLU A 152 8.88 5.68 8.82
C GLU A 152 9.70 4.51 9.39
N LEU A 153 11.03 4.65 9.45
CA LEU A 153 11.90 3.64 10.04
C LEU A 153 11.53 3.32 11.49
N ARG A 154 11.18 4.34 12.29
CA ARG A 154 10.74 4.14 13.69
C ARG A 154 9.43 3.37 13.75
N GLU A 155 8.44 3.71 12.92
CA GLU A 155 7.15 3.01 12.88
C GLU A 155 7.33 1.54 12.45
N LEU A 156 8.11 1.28 11.40
CA LEU A 156 8.39 -0.07 10.94
C LEU A 156 9.13 -0.91 11.99
N ASN A 157 10.13 -0.34 12.68
CA ASN A 157 10.82 -1.06 13.76
C ASN A 157 9.89 -1.36 14.93
N THR A 158 9.02 -0.42 15.30
CA THR A 158 8.01 -0.61 16.33
C THR A 158 7.04 -1.73 15.94
N TYR A 159 6.63 -1.76 14.68
CA TYR A 159 5.78 -2.81 14.12
C TYR A 159 6.43 -4.20 14.23
N VAL A 160 7.66 -4.35 13.73
CA VAL A 160 8.40 -5.64 13.76
C VAL A 160 8.62 -6.12 15.18
N LYS A 161 8.89 -5.21 16.13
CA LYS A 161 9.03 -5.56 17.55
C LYS A 161 7.71 -6.06 18.15
N LYS A 162 6.59 -5.46 17.77
CA LYS A 162 5.26 -5.81 18.29
C LYS A 162 4.70 -7.09 17.68
N TYR A 163 4.98 -7.35 16.39
CA TYR A 163 4.37 -8.44 15.62
C TYR A 163 5.39 -9.36 14.93
N PRO A 164 6.41 -9.91 15.61
CA PRO A 164 7.62 -10.43 14.98
C PRO A 164 7.42 -11.56 13.95
N GLU A 165 6.34 -12.33 14.01
CA GLU A 165 6.15 -13.56 13.22
C GLU A 165 5.10 -13.43 12.09
N LEU A 166 4.50 -12.24 11.93
CA LEU A 166 3.50 -11.99 10.88
C LEU A 166 4.16 -11.82 9.51
N LYS A 167 3.39 -12.10 8.45
CA LYS A 167 3.82 -11.88 7.06
C LYS A 167 4.21 -10.42 6.83
N GLU A 168 3.43 -9.49 7.35
CA GLU A 168 3.67 -8.05 7.27
C GLU A 168 4.96 -7.64 7.99
N SER A 169 5.40 -8.38 9.00
CA SER A 169 6.69 -8.11 9.64
C SER A 169 7.87 -8.48 8.76
N ASP A 170 7.72 -9.47 7.89
CA ASP A 170 8.73 -9.79 6.89
C ASP A 170 8.78 -8.71 5.79
N LEU A 171 7.61 -8.19 5.40
CA LEU A 171 7.53 -7.03 4.51
C LEU A 171 8.14 -5.77 5.16
N ALA A 172 7.88 -5.54 6.45
CA ALA A 172 8.46 -4.43 7.20
C ALA A 172 9.99 -4.55 7.29
N ARG A 173 10.53 -5.74 7.58
CA ARG A 173 11.98 -5.99 7.56
C ARG A 173 12.59 -5.69 6.20
N LEU A 174 11.92 -6.14 5.13
CA LEU A 174 12.35 -5.83 3.75
C LEU A 174 12.33 -4.33 3.47
N LYS A 175 11.27 -3.62 3.88
CA LYS A 175 11.15 -2.16 3.71
C LYS A 175 12.25 -1.42 4.47
N ILE A 176 12.50 -1.78 5.73
CA ILE A 176 13.61 -1.23 6.53
C ILE A 176 14.96 -1.48 5.83
N ALA A 177 15.19 -2.70 5.31
CA ALA A 177 16.42 -3.02 4.60
C ALA A 177 16.61 -2.15 3.36
N ARG A 178 15.57 -1.98 2.55
CA ARG A 178 15.60 -1.15 1.33
C ARG A 178 15.85 0.32 1.64
N ILE A 179 15.19 0.87 2.66
CA ILE A 179 15.42 2.27 3.08
C ILE A 179 16.87 2.46 3.52
N ASN A 180 17.42 1.54 4.31
CA ASN A 180 18.80 1.64 4.78
C ASN A 180 19.84 1.44 3.67
N ASP A 181 19.57 0.56 2.70
CA ASP A 181 20.37 0.41 1.49
C ASP A 181 20.41 1.72 0.69
N ASN A 182 19.24 2.31 0.43
CA ASN A 182 19.13 3.59 -0.28
C ASN A 182 19.83 4.73 0.48
N LEU A 183 19.68 4.81 1.82
CA LEU A 183 20.38 5.79 2.65
C LEU A 183 21.90 5.60 2.57
N TRP A 184 22.40 4.36 2.58
CA TRP A 184 23.82 4.11 2.38
C TRP A 184 24.29 4.63 1.01
N GLN A 185 23.55 4.33 -0.07
CA GLN A 185 23.91 4.81 -1.41
C GLN A 185 23.94 6.34 -1.49
N ILE A 186 22.90 7.02 -0.98
CA ILE A 186 22.79 8.48 -1.02
C ILE A 186 23.90 9.16 -0.20
N LEU A 187 24.22 8.61 0.98
CA LEU A 187 25.22 9.19 1.89
C LEU A 187 26.67 8.84 1.52
N SER A 188 26.88 7.73 0.82
CA SER A 188 28.22 7.30 0.37
C SER A 188 28.60 7.82 -1.01
N ALA A 189 27.62 8.23 -1.81
CA ALA A 189 27.87 8.92 -3.06
C ALA A 189 28.23 10.39 -2.76
N ASP A 190 29.27 10.93 -3.42
CA ASP A 190 29.67 12.35 -3.37
C ASP A 190 28.58 13.35 -3.84
N TYR A 191 27.34 12.88 -4.01
CA TYR A 191 26.22 13.61 -4.56
C TYR A 191 25.48 14.49 -3.55
N GLY A 192 25.93 14.55 -2.29
CA GLY A 192 25.58 15.61 -1.34
C GLY A 192 24.14 16.11 -1.44
N ARG A 193 23.14 15.20 -1.43
CA ARG A 193 21.74 15.64 -1.45
C ARG A 193 21.49 16.32 -0.12
N GLU A 194 21.47 17.65 -0.12
CA GLU A 194 21.35 18.50 1.08
C GLU A 194 20.19 18.05 1.99
N GLN A 195 19.11 17.54 1.40
CA GLN A 195 17.91 17.03 2.08
C GLN A 195 18.15 15.77 2.94
N PHE A 196 19.27 15.07 2.73
CA PHE A 196 19.63 13.81 3.39
C PHE A 196 20.98 13.85 4.11
N THR A 197 21.77 14.92 3.94
CA THR A 197 23.09 15.09 4.55
C THR A 197 23.07 16.11 5.68
N GLY A 198 23.86 15.89 6.73
CA GLY A 198 24.07 16.90 7.77
C GLY A 198 25.08 17.98 7.41
N GLY A 199 25.73 17.87 6.23
CA GLY A 199 26.85 18.72 5.81
C GLY A 199 28.18 18.37 6.48
N ASP A 200 28.18 17.37 7.36
CA ASP A 200 29.33 16.87 8.11
C ASP A 200 29.72 15.50 7.54
N ARG A 201 30.74 15.48 6.69
CA ARG A 201 31.17 14.28 5.95
C ARG A 201 31.48 13.10 6.86
N ASP A 202 32.08 13.33 8.02
CA ASP A 202 32.43 12.25 8.95
C ASP A 202 31.18 11.64 9.61
N LYS A 203 30.20 12.48 9.95
CA LYS A 203 28.91 11.99 10.47
C LYS A 203 28.11 11.27 9.40
N ASP A 204 28.08 11.80 8.18
CA ASP A 204 27.37 11.19 7.06
C ASP A 204 28.00 9.83 6.68
N ALA A 205 29.33 9.71 6.68
CA ALA A 205 30.03 8.44 6.48
C ALA A 205 29.71 7.40 7.56
N LYS A 206 29.71 7.81 8.85
CA LYS A 206 29.32 6.92 9.96
C LYS A 206 27.86 6.46 9.83
N ARG A 207 26.97 7.37 9.44
CA ARG A 207 25.56 7.07 9.19
C ARG A 207 25.41 6.07 8.03
N ALA A 208 26.11 6.31 6.92
CA ALA A 208 26.11 5.41 5.76
C ALA A 208 26.57 4.00 6.15
N ALA A 209 27.65 3.88 6.93
CA ALA A 209 28.15 2.59 7.42
C ALA A 209 27.13 1.85 8.29
N LYS A 210 26.43 2.56 9.18
CA LYS A 210 25.36 1.99 10.02
C LYS A 210 24.18 1.50 9.19
N SER A 211 23.74 2.30 8.21
CA SER A 211 22.64 1.93 7.32
C SER A 211 23.00 0.68 6.50
N ARG A 212 24.21 0.63 5.94
CA ARG A 212 24.72 -0.55 5.23
C ARG A 212 24.68 -1.82 6.09
N LEU A 213 25.18 -1.75 7.32
CA LEU A 213 25.17 -2.90 8.24
C LEU A 213 23.74 -3.36 8.56
N THR A 214 22.84 -2.41 8.78
CA THR A 214 21.42 -2.69 9.05
C THR A 214 20.76 -3.40 7.87
N ALA A 215 20.96 -2.89 6.65
CA ALA A 215 20.44 -3.50 5.43
C ALA A 215 20.98 -4.92 5.22
N LEU A 216 22.29 -5.13 5.38
CA LEU A 216 22.93 -6.45 5.26
C LEU A 216 22.32 -7.47 6.23
N ASN A 217 22.14 -7.09 7.49
CA ASN A 217 21.58 -7.98 8.50
C ASN A 217 20.14 -8.36 8.19
N LEU A 218 19.32 -7.40 7.76
CA LEU A 218 17.91 -7.64 7.44
C LEU A 218 17.74 -8.45 6.16
N TYR A 219 18.48 -8.15 5.09
CA TYR A 219 18.45 -8.99 3.88
C TYR A 219 18.89 -10.42 4.18
N LYS A 220 19.88 -10.65 5.05
CA LYS A 220 20.25 -12.01 5.49
C LYS A 220 19.05 -12.75 6.11
N ILE A 221 18.26 -12.07 6.95
CA ILE A 221 17.04 -12.65 7.53
C ILE A 221 16.01 -12.93 6.44
N VAL A 222 15.74 -11.96 5.56
CA VAL A 222 14.75 -12.08 4.47
C VAL A 222 15.11 -13.23 3.51
N LEU A 223 16.38 -13.43 3.19
CA LEU A 223 16.85 -14.51 2.31
C LEU A 223 16.58 -15.92 2.85
N THR A 224 16.41 -16.06 4.17
CA THR A 224 16.06 -17.34 4.80
C THR A 224 14.55 -17.57 4.86
N ASN A 225 13.75 -16.58 4.47
CA ASN A 225 12.31 -16.61 4.60
C ASN A 225 11.62 -17.23 3.38
N LYS A 226 10.83 -18.28 3.62
CA LYS A 226 10.09 -19.01 2.58
C LYS A 226 8.80 -18.31 2.12
N LYS A 227 8.35 -17.26 2.81
CA LYS A 227 7.08 -16.55 2.54
C LYS A 227 7.20 -15.41 1.52
N ILE A 228 8.42 -15.07 1.11
CA ILE A 228 8.69 -14.02 0.12
C ILE A 228 8.69 -14.64 -1.28
N ASP A 229 8.10 -13.95 -2.26
CA ASP A 229 8.03 -14.43 -3.63
C ASP A 229 9.41 -14.47 -4.31
N VAL A 230 9.53 -15.31 -5.35
CA VAL A 230 10.81 -15.59 -6.02
C VAL A 230 11.42 -14.34 -6.64
N LYS A 231 10.61 -13.44 -7.21
CA LYS A 231 11.09 -12.21 -7.85
C LYS A 231 11.70 -11.28 -6.80
N THR A 232 10.99 -11.05 -5.70
CA THR A 232 11.51 -10.27 -4.57
C THR A 232 12.77 -10.90 -3.97
N LEU A 233 12.84 -12.23 -3.85
CA LEU A 233 14.04 -12.90 -3.36
C LEU A 233 15.24 -12.71 -4.31
N GLN A 234 15.03 -12.69 -5.62
CA GLN A 234 16.10 -12.41 -6.57
C GLN A 234 16.65 -11.00 -6.41
N GLU A 235 15.78 -9.99 -6.33
CA GLU A 235 16.17 -8.59 -6.07
C GLU A 235 16.94 -8.47 -4.74
N VAL A 236 16.47 -9.12 -3.69
CA VAL A 236 17.14 -9.14 -2.39
C VAL A 236 18.54 -9.77 -2.49
N ARG A 237 18.73 -10.83 -3.29
CA ARG A 237 20.05 -11.44 -3.51
C ARG A 237 21.01 -10.49 -4.20
N GLU A 238 20.53 -9.77 -5.21
CA GLU A 238 21.31 -8.79 -5.96
C GLU A 238 21.73 -7.62 -5.06
N ARG A 239 20.77 -7.00 -4.37
CA ARG A 239 21.04 -5.92 -3.41
C ARG A 239 21.97 -6.35 -2.27
N TYR A 240 21.77 -7.56 -1.72
CA TYR A 240 22.64 -8.11 -0.69
C TYR A 240 24.08 -8.35 -1.19
N ARG A 241 24.25 -8.78 -2.44
CA ARG A 241 25.57 -8.94 -3.06
C ARG A 241 26.23 -7.59 -3.27
N ASP A 242 25.50 -6.60 -3.79
CA ASP A 242 26.02 -5.26 -4.02
C ASP A 242 26.47 -4.57 -2.73
N LEU A 243 25.69 -4.67 -1.65
CA LEU A 243 26.06 -4.12 -0.35
C LEU A 243 27.36 -4.73 0.21
N LYS A 244 27.72 -5.96 -0.15
CA LYS A 244 28.98 -6.58 0.29
C LYS A 244 30.21 -5.98 -0.38
N VAL A 245 30.05 -5.43 -1.58
CA VAL A 245 31.14 -4.81 -2.33
C VAL A 245 31.22 -3.33 -1.93
N LEU A 246 32.34 -2.92 -1.34
CA LEU A 246 32.67 -1.50 -1.21
C LEU A 246 33.04 -0.97 -2.60
N LYS A 247 32.02 -0.69 -3.42
CA LYS A 247 32.27 -0.02 -4.70
C LYS A 247 32.73 1.40 -4.38
N GLN A 248 33.96 1.76 -4.75
CA GLN A 248 34.26 3.17 -5.05
C GLN A 248 33.22 3.57 -6.10
N THR A 249 32.41 4.57 -5.81
CA THR A 249 31.18 4.89 -6.55
C THR A 249 31.48 5.18 -8.02
N ASN A 250 31.35 4.16 -8.87
CA ASN A 250 31.21 4.32 -10.31
C ASN A 250 29.72 4.20 -10.65
N ARG A 251 29.17 5.37 -10.99
CA ARG A 251 27.89 5.70 -11.63
C ARG A 251 27.04 4.51 -12.06
N TYR A 252 25.84 4.36 -11.48
CA TYR A 252 24.66 3.89 -12.20
C TYR A 252 23.40 4.58 -11.67
N TRP A 253 22.61 5.07 -12.61
CA TRP A 253 21.30 5.70 -12.41
C TRP A 253 20.25 4.64 -12.06
N ILE A 254 19.25 5.02 -11.28
CA ILE A 254 17.94 4.35 -11.28
C ILE A 254 16.99 5.29 -12.00
N LEU A 255 16.52 4.85 -13.17
CA LEU A 255 15.36 5.41 -13.85
C LEU A 255 14.13 5.12 -12.99
N ASN A 256 13.23 6.09 -12.90
CA ASN A 256 11.88 5.88 -12.36
C ASN A 256 11.18 4.82 -13.22
N ASP A 257 10.64 3.78 -12.59
CA ASP A 257 9.46 3.07 -13.07
C ASP A 257 8.23 3.76 -12.48
#